data_AF-A0A7S1Q060-F1
#
_entry.id   AF-A0A7S1Q060-F1
#
_cell.length_a   1.000
_cell.length_b   1.000
_cell.length_c   1.000
_cell.angle_alpha   90.00
_cell.angle_beta   90.00
_cell.angle_gamma   90.00
#
_symmetry.space_group_name_H-M   'P 1'
#
loop_
_entity.id
_entity.type
_entity.pdbx_description
1 polymer ?
#
loop_
_entity_poly.entity_id
_entity_poly.type
_entity_poly.pdbx_seq_one_letter_code
_entity_poly.pdbx_strand_id
1 'polypeptide(L)'
;FGITMSKFQLKRDEAEKRSQLMDLLLASLNEVPVDRFDSVEHAVGVAHQFIELNEKSVKQLHEQCKEWNMPRKDGLPKEEYINFLQGATLYAELPLSELEKECKEWNFSP
;
A
#
# COMPACT_ATOMS: atom_id res chain seq x y z
N PHE A 1 -5.68 -17.65 -7.30
CA PHE A 1 -5.83 -16.20 -7.13
C PHE A 1 -7.30 -15.84 -7.23
N GLY A 2 -8.01 -15.84 -6.10
CA GLY A 2 -9.40 -15.38 -6.03
C GLY A 2 -9.42 -14.16 -5.16
N ILE A 3 -9.64 -12.98 -5.75
CA ILE A 3 -9.85 -11.76 -4.96
C ILE A 3 -11.23 -11.94 -4.31
N THR A 4 -11.27 -12.09 -2.99
CA THR A 4 -12.53 -12.14 -2.26
C THR A 4 -13.12 -10.73 -2.24
N MET A 5 -13.89 -10.40 -3.28
CA MET A 5 -14.50 -9.08 -3.53
C MET A 5 -15.58 -8.69 -2.50
N SER A 6 -15.82 -9.52 -1.48
CA SER A 6 -16.93 -9.41 -0.53
C SER A 6 -16.85 -8.19 0.39
N LYS A 7 -15.70 -7.52 0.49
CA LYS A 7 -15.52 -6.31 1.31
C LYS A 7 -15.83 -5.02 0.57
N PHE A 8 -15.58 -4.96 -0.73
CA PHE A 8 -15.81 -3.74 -1.50
C PHE A 8 -17.30 -3.59 -1.83
N GLN A 9 -17.91 -2.48 -1.40
CA GLN A 9 -19.24 -2.09 -1.85
C GLN A 9 -19.17 -1.58 -3.29
N LEU A 10 -18.98 -2.50 -4.24
CA LEU A 10 -18.93 -2.15 -5.66
C LEU A 10 -20.24 -1.50 -6.09
N LYS A 11 -20.13 -0.49 -6.95
CA LYS A 11 -21.29 0.19 -7.51
C LYS A 11 -22.08 -0.76 -8.42
N ARG A 12 -23.39 -0.49 -8.53
CA ARG A 12 -24.32 -1.32 -9.30
C ARG A 12 -24.27 -1.03 -10.80
N ASP A 13 -23.87 0.19 -11.18
CA ASP A 13 -23.67 0.55 -12.58
C ASP A 13 -22.51 -0.26 -13.16
N GLU A 14 -22.70 -0.80 -14.37
CA GLU A 14 -21.73 -1.70 -14.99
C GLU A 14 -20.43 -0.98 -15.38
N ALA A 15 -20.52 0.26 -15.86
CA ALA A 15 -19.35 1.04 -16.24
C ALA A 15 -18.54 1.42 -15.00
N GLU A 16 -19.20 1.87 -13.94
CA GLU A 16 -18.54 2.17 -12.67
C GLU A 16 -17.94 0.91 -12.02
N LYS A 17 -18.66 -0.21 -12.04
CA LYS A 17 -18.16 -1.50 -11.54
C LYS A 17 -16.93 -1.95 -12.32
N ARG A 18 -16.93 -1.81 -13.65
CA ARG A 18 -15.77 -2.12 -14.48
C ARG A 18 -14.58 -1.24 -14.12
N SER A 19 -14.79 0.06 -13.89
CA SER A 19 -13.74 0.96 -13.42
C SER A 19 -13.13 0.48 -12.11
N GLN A 20 -13.98 0.20 -11.10
CA GLN A 20 -13.52 -0.28 -9.79
C GLN A 20 -12.78 -1.62 -9.86
N LEU A 21 -13.15 -2.49 -10.80
CA LEU A 21 -12.42 -3.74 -11.05
C LEU A 21 -11.04 -3.51 -11.67
N MET A 22 -10.90 -2.54 -12.58
CA MET A 22 -9.59 -2.17 -13.15
C MET A 22 -8.68 -1.54 -12.10
N ASP A 23 -9.25 -0.70 -11.24
CA ASP A 23 -8.59 -0.09 -10.10
C ASP A 23 -8.04 -1.15 -9.12
N LEU A 24 -8.87 -2.13 -8.74
CA LEU A 24 -8.43 -3.24 -7.89
C LEU A 24 -7.41 -4.15 -8.59
N LEU A 25 -7.52 -4.33 -9.91
CA LEU A 25 -6.52 -5.07 -10.68
C LEU A 25 -5.17 -4.34 -10.68
N LEU A 26 -5.16 -3.01 -10.86
CA LEU A 26 -3.95 -2.19 -10.77
C LEU A 26 -3.29 -2.36 -9.40
N ALA A 27 -4.08 -2.28 -8.31
CA ALA A 27 -3.56 -2.48 -6.97
C ALA A 27 -2.98 -3.89 -6.76
N SER A 28 -3.72 -4.92 -7.15
CA SER A 28 -3.26 -6.30 -7.02
C SER A 28 -2.01 -6.61 -7.86
N LEU A 29 -1.87 -6.02 -9.05
CA LEU A 29 -0.68 -6.21 -9.90
C LEU A 29 0.57 -5.51 -9.36
N ASN A 30 0.38 -4.49 -8.51
CA ASN A 30 1.46 -3.80 -7.81
C ASN A 30 1.62 -4.30 -6.36
N GLU A 31 1.30 -5.57 -6.12
CA GLU A 31 1.53 -6.26 -4.84
C GLU A 31 0.81 -5.66 -3.62
N VAL A 32 -0.21 -4.83 -3.85
CA VAL A 32 -1.04 -4.30 -2.76
C VAL A 32 -1.99 -5.40 -2.27
N PRO A 33 -2.04 -5.69 -0.95
CA PRO A 33 -2.95 -6.68 -0.39
C PRO A 33 -4.38 -6.13 -0.32
N VAL A 34 -5.06 -6.09 -1.47
CA VAL A 34 -6.39 -5.48 -1.64
C VAL A 34 -7.44 -6.01 -0.67
N ASP A 35 -7.32 -7.25 -0.20
CA ASP A 35 -8.25 -7.87 0.76
C ASP A 35 -8.17 -7.24 2.17
N ARG A 36 -7.13 -6.48 2.46
CA ARG A 36 -6.95 -5.74 3.72
C ARG A 36 -7.59 -4.35 3.71
N PHE A 37 -8.07 -3.88 2.55
CA PHE A 37 -8.69 -2.57 2.42
C PHE A 37 -10.21 -2.67 2.39
N ASP A 38 -10.86 -1.66 2.96
CA ASP A 38 -12.31 -1.50 2.92
C ASP A 38 -12.75 -0.50 1.83
N SER A 39 -11.81 0.24 1.22
CA SER A 39 -12.05 1.18 0.12
C SER A 39 -11.14 0.89 -1.07
N VAL A 40 -11.74 0.90 -2.27
CA VAL A 40 -11.02 0.80 -3.55
C VAL A 40 -10.05 1.98 -3.70
N GLU A 41 -10.47 3.17 -3.26
CA GLU A 41 -9.70 4.41 -3.42
C GLU A 41 -8.37 4.35 -2.65
N HIS A 42 -8.38 3.86 -1.41
CA HIS A 42 -7.16 3.70 -0.61
C HIS A 42 -6.23 2.64 -1.21
N ALA A 43 -6.78 1.50 -1.65
CA ALA A 43 -5.98 0.44 -2.28
C ALA A 43 -5.28 0.93 -3.56
N VAL A 44 -5.98 1.71 -4.39
CA VAL A 44 -5.41 2.35 -5.60
C VAL A 44 -4.40 3.43 -5.23
N GLY A 45 -4.67 4.23 -4.19
CA GLY A 45 -3.75 5.24 -3.69
C GLY A 45 -2.39 4.65 -3.32
N VAL A 46 -2.41 3.53 -2.59
CA VAL A 46 -1.20 2.75 -2.26
C VAL A 46 -0.50 2.26 -3.53
N ALA A 47 -1.25 1.72 -4.49
CA ALA A 47 -0.69 1.20 -5.73
C ALA A 47 0.06 2.29 -6.54
N HIS A 48 -0.54 3.49 -6.66
CA HIS A 48 0.11 4.62 -7.32
C HIS A 48 1.39 5.03 -6.59
N GLN A 49 1.36 5.11 -5.25
CA GLN A 49 2.57 5.40 -4.48
C GLN A 49 3.65 4.32 -4.68
N PHE A 50 3.28 3.04 -4.77
CA PHE A 50 4.24 1.96 -5.03
C PHE A 50 4.90 2.12 -6.40
N ILE A 51 4.12 2.47 -7.43
CA ILE A 51 4.66 2.75 -8.78
C ILE A 51 5.65 3.92 -8.72
N GLU A 52 5.25 5.04 -8.10
CA GLU A 52 6.12 6.22 -7.96
C GLU A 52 7.42 5.91 -7.20
N LEU A 53 7.35 5.13 -6.11
CA LEU A 53 8.52 4.71 -5.34
C LEU A 53 9.47 3.85 -6.18
N ASN A 54 8.94 2.93 -7.00
CA ASN A 54 9.76 2.09 -7.88
C ASN A 54 10.50 2.90 -8.95
N GLU A 55 9.89 3.97 -9.45
CA GLU A 55 10.49 4.86 -10.46
C GLU A 55 11.55 5.82 -9.88
N LYS A 56 11.51 6.13 -8.58
CA LYS A 56 12.49 7.02 -7.93
C LYS A 56 13.91 6.42 -7.96
N SER A 57 14.90 7.31 -8.08
CA SER A 57 16.31 6.97 -7.86
C SER A 57 16.62 6.76 -6.38
N VAL A 58 17.73 6.09 -6.05
CA VAL A 58 18.18 5.89 -4.66
C VAL A 58 18.28 7.22 -3.90
N LYS A 59 18.77 8.29 -4.56
CA LYS A 59 18.87 9.62 -3.95
C LYS A 59 17.49 10.18 -3.57
N GLN A 60 16.52 10.06 -4.47
CA GLN A 60 15.15 10.51 -4.23
C GLN A 60 14.46 9.68 -3.14
N LEU A 61 14.70 8.37 -3.11
CA LEU A 61 14.20 7.50 -2.03
C LEU A 61 14.80 7.88 -0.68
N HIS A 62 16.09 8.23 -0.65
CA HIS A 62 16.75 8.70 0.56
C HIS A 62 16.18 10.05 1.05
N GLU A 63 15.87 10.96 0.13
CA GLU A 63 15.16 12.22 0.43
C GLU A 63 13.74 11.94 0.94
N GLN A 64 13.00 11.01 0.33
CA GLN A 64 11.66 10.61 0.78
C GLN A 64 11.69 10.04 2.21
N CYS A 65 12.64 9.15 2.52
CA CYS A 65 12.82 8.64 3.89
C CYS A 65 13.08 9.76 4.88
N LYS A 66 13.86 10.78 4.49
CA LYS A 66 14.11 11.95 5.33
C LYS A 66 12.83 12.76 5.57
N GLU A 67 12.04 12.98 4.53
CA GLU A 67 10.77 13.72 4.64
C GLU A 67 9.76 13.00 5.55
N TRP A 68 9.75 11.67 5.52
CA TRP A 68 8.83 10.85 6.32
C TRP A 68 9.36 10.49 7.71
N ASN A 69 10.51 11.05 8.11
CA ASN A 69 11.20 10.71 9.37
C ASN A 69 11.47 9.20 9.53
N MET A 70 11.66 8.50 8.42
CA MET A 70 11.97 7.07 8.40
C MET A 70 13.46 6.82 8.68
N PRO A 71 13.82 5.67 9.27
CA PRO A 71 15.22 5.30 9.48
C PRO A 71 16.02 5.33 8.18
N ARG A 72 17.16 6.02 8.19
CA ARG A 72 18.10 6.07 7.07
C ARG A 72 19.34 5.30 7.45
N LYS A 73 19.72 4.32 6.64
CA LYS A 73 20.97 3.60 6.78
C LYS A 73 21.75 3.73 5.48
N ASP A 74 22.97 4.26 5.59
CA ASP A 74 23.83 4.45 4.42
C ASP A 74 24.25 3.10 3.85
N GLY A 75 24.39 3.04 2.52
CA GLY A 75 24.81 1.83 1.81
C GLY A 75 23.75 0.74 1.65
N LEU A 76 22.48 0.99 2.01
CA LEU A 76 21.40 0.07 1.69
C LEU A 76 21.15 -0.01 0.17
N PRO A 77 20.80 -1.20 -0.36
CA PRO A 77 20.37 -1.36 -1.74
C PRO A 77 19.04 -0.62 -1.99
N LYS A 78 18.76 -0.29 -3.26
CA LYS A 78 17.56 0.47 -3.65
C LYS A 78 16.28 -0.23 -3.19
N GLU A 79 16.27 -1.55 -3.32
CA GLU A 79 15.14 -2.42 -3.00
C GLU A 79 14.78 -2.35 -1.51
N GLU A 80 15.76 -2.23 -0.61
CA GLU A 80 15.48 -2.07 0.82
C GLU A 80 14.81 -0.72 1.13
N TYR A 81 15.24 0.37 0.48
CA TYR A 81 14.56 1.66 0.61
C TYR A 81 13.11 1.60 0.12
N ILE A 82 12.88 0.93 -1.03
CA ILE A 82 11.54 0.72 -1.57
C ILE A 82 10.70 -0.07 -0.57
N ASN A 83 11.20 -1.19 -0.06
CA ASN A 83 10.46 -2.03 0.89
C ASN A 83 10.03 -1.27 2.15
N PHE A 84 10.92 -0.43 2.72
CA PHE A 84 10.57 0.38 3.88
C PHE A 84 9.51 1.43 3.57
N LEU A 85 9.64 2.14 2.45
CA LEU A 85 8.71 3.19 2.06
C LEU A 85 7.35 2.60 1.66
N GLN A 86 7.34 1.48 0.94
CA GLN A 86 6.12 0.74 0.61
C GLN A 86 5.42 0.20 1.87
N GLY A 87 6.17 -0.34 2.83
CA GLY A 87 5.62 -0.73 4.12
C GLY A 87 4.99 0.45 4.87
N ALA A 88 5.67 1.60 4.92
CA ALA A 88 5.12 2.80 5.55
C ALA A 88 3.86 3.31 4.84
N THR A 89 3.87 3.38 3.51
CA THR A 89 2.69 3.71 2.70
C THR A 89 1.52 2.75 2.99
N LEU A 90 1.79 1.44 3.03
CA LEU A 90 0.77 0.43 3.31
C LEU A 90 0.14 0.67 4.68
N TYR A 91 0.96 0.80 5.73
CA TYR A 91 0.44 1.01 7.09
C TYR A 91 -0.27 2.36 7.25
N ALA A 92 0.11 3.39 6.50
CA ALA A 92 -0.56 4.69 6.57
C ALA A 92 -2.01 4.64 6.04
N GLU A 93 -2.30 3.75 5.08
CA GLU A 93 -3.59 3.66 4.40
C GLU A 93 -4.46 2.48 4.88
N LEU A 94 -3.89 1.54 5.64
CA LEU A 94 -4.65 0.42 6.20
C LEU A 94 -5.71 0.91 7.20
N PRO A 95 -6.90 0.28 7.22
CA PRO A 95 -7.92 0.60 8.20
C PRO A 95 -7.44 0.28 9.62
N LEU A 96 -7.95 1.01 10.62
CA LEU A 96 -7.56 0.85 12.03
C LEU A 96 -7.65 -0.60 12.51
N SER A 97 -8.67 -1.34 12.07
CA SER A 97 -8.86 -2.76 12.42
C SER A 97 -7.74 -3.67 11.92
N GLU A 98 -7.08 -3.33 10.82
CA GLU A 98 -5.90 -4.05 10.31
C GLU A 98 -4.63 -3.60 11.04
N LEU A 99 -4.49 -2.32 11.35
CA LEU A 99 -3.37 -1.80 12.14
C LEU A 99 -3.35 -2.38 13.56
N GLU A 100 -4.51 -2.57 14.18
CA GLU A 100 -4.62 -3.26 15.48
C GLU A 100 -4.16 -4.72 15.42
N LYS A 101 -4.35 -5.40 14.28
CA LYS A 101 -3.85 -6.77 14.09
C LYS A 101 -2.33 -6.77 14.02
N GLU A 102 -1.75 -5.87 13.23
CA GLU A 102 -0.30 -5.69 13.16
C GLU A 102 0.26 -5.42 14.56
N CYS A 103 -0.25 -4.42 15.30
CA CYS A 103 0.27 -4.14 16.65
C CYS A 103 0.24 -5.37 17.58
N LYS A 104 -0.79 -6.21 17.50
CA LYS A 104 -0.87 -7.46 18.27
C LYS A 104 0.16 -8.49 17.81
N GLU A 105 0.34 -8.67 16.50
CA GLU A 105 1.32 -9.60 15.93
C GLU A 105 2.76 -9.23 16.29
N TRP A 106 3.07 -7.93 16.29
CA TRP A 106 4.39 -7.39 16.60
C TRP A 106 4.64 -7.19 18.11
N ASN A 107 3.72 -7.63 18.98
CA ASN A 107 3.75 -7.40 20.44
C ASN A 107 3.88 -5.93 20.85
N PHE A 108 3.41 -4.99 20.01
CA PHE A 108 3.15 -3.62 20.41
C PHE A 108 1.80 -3.57 21.15
N SER A 109 1.71 -4.23 22.31
CA SER A 109 0.65 -3.96 23.28
C SER A 109 1.04 -2.73 24.09
N PRO A 110 0.13 -1.79 24.38
CA PRO A 110 0.33 -0.87 25.50
C PRO A 110 0.50 -1.63 26.82
#